data_AF-A0A916U0J5-F1
#
_entry.id   AF-A0A916U0J5-F1
#
_cell.length_a   1.000
_cell.length_b   1.000
_cell.length_c   1.000
_cell.angle_alpha   90.00
_cell.angle_beta   90.00
_cell.angle_gamma   90.00
#
_symmetry.space_group_name_H-M   'P 1'
#
loop_
_entity.id
_entity.type
_entity.pdbx_description
1 polymer ?
#
loop_
_entity_poly.entity_id
_entity_poly.type
_entity_poly.pdbx_seq_one_letter_code
_entity_poly.pdbx_strand_id
1 'polypeptide(L)'
;MSQRKQTQKLRYTTSASDGFFRRLMSPLSWVIFGLTAVLVVSLPWFVVTVAQVNFNLAGWLVILAAAPVTAWAVLESLWRPDKESGVVGAAVQRACVVPFVTVPVLVLLSFAASVVPAIRQRFESHPWPTNQYESEWTNSSILPTDGTSIMSWLAFLPIAWFFSALMAGLAIAVVVVAPVSALFTPERFIQDNKMSAKAEDRRRNTVAVRAMVFIVPLAFLSSGVKVAEQGSGWWWIGVAALVGLVAVVYFIWATQRVDHKARAKMGAFRGVPNPADPNPDDARR
;
A
#
# COMPACT_ATOMS: atom_id res chain seq x y z
N MET A 1 -4.01 -34.84 30.66
CA MET A 1 -4.62 -33.76 29.86
C MET A 1 -3.93 -33.68 28.51
N SER A 2 -4.59 -34.21 27.48
CA SER A 2 -4.07 -34.34 26.12
C SER A 2 -3.77 -32.97 25.51
N GLN A 3 -2.50 -32.71 25.19
CA GLN A 3 -2.09 -31.67 24.25
C GLN A 3 -2.73 -31.96 22.89
N ARG A 4 -3.96 -31.48 22.69
CA ARG A 4 -4.51 -31.33 21.34
C ARG A 4 -3.54 -30.41 20.62
N LYS A 5 -2.73 -31.01 19.74
CA LYS A 5 -2.02 -30.35 18.65
C LYS A 5 -3.05 -29.57 17.83
N GLN A 6 -3.43 -28.39 18.29
CA GLN A 6 -3.95 -27.33 17.45
C GLN A 6 -2.77 -26.78 16.66
N THR A 7 -2.23 -27.58 15.74
CA THR A 7 -1.82 -27.03 14.45
C THR A 7 -3.11 -26.51 13.83
N GLN A 8 -3.54 -25.32 14.25
CA GLN A 8 -4.61 -24.58 13.61
C GLN A 8 -4.12 -24.37 12.18
N LYS A 9 -4.53 -25.27 11.29
CA LYS A 9 -4.07 -25.32 9.90
C LYS A 9 -4.39 -23.96 9.33
N LEU A 10 -3.35 -23.15 9.09
CA LEU A 10 -3.53 -21.79 8.59
C LEU A 10 -4.34 -21.88 7.32
N ARG A 11 -5.56 -21.34 7.37
CA ARG A 11 -6.51 -21.45 6.27
C ARG A 11 -6.18 -20.33 5.29
N TYR A 12 -5.39 -20.67 4.29
CA TYR A 12 -5.17 -19.82 3.12
C TYR A 12 -6.42 -19.86 2.25
N THR A 13 -6.78 -18.70 1.68
CA THR A 13 -7.99 -18.58 0.86
C THR A 13 -7.67 -18.66 -0.63
N THR A 14 -6.47 -18.26 -1.03
CA THR A 14 -5.98 -18.40 -2.41
C THR A 14 -4.65 -19.14 -2.45
N SER A 15 -4.35 -19.76 -3.58
CA SER A 15 -3.08 -20.44 -3.84
C SER A 15 -2.71 -20.43 -5.32
N ALA A 16 -1.53 -20.94 -5.68
CA ALA A 16 -1.06 -21.01 -7.06
C ALA A 16 -1.97 -21.81 -8.01
N SER A 17 -2.82 -22.70 -7.50
CA SER A 17 -3.82 -23.40 -8.30
C SER A 17 -5.03 -22.54 -8.69
N ASP A 18 -5.19 -21.36 -8.07
CA ASP A 18 -6.21 -20.40 -8.44
C ASP A 18 -5.76 -19.54 -9.63
N GLY A 19 -6.70 -19.19 -10.52
CA GLY A 19 -6.43 -18.29 -11.63
C GLY A 19 -5.98 -16.90 -11.18
N PHE A 20 -5.18 -16.23 -12.03
CA PHE A 20 -4.58 -14.91 -11.74
C PHE A 20 -5.57 -13.90 -11.18
N PHE A 21 -6.70 -13.68 -11.87
CA PHE A 21 -7.71 -12.69 -11.45
C PHE A 21 -8.38 -13.04 -10.12
N ARG A 22 -8.54 -14.34 -9.83
CA ARG A 22 -9.07 -14.81 -8.55
C ARG A 22 -8.07 -14.52 -7.44
N ARG A 23 -6.76 -14.71 -7.65
CA ARG A 23 -5.73 -14.41 -6.63
C ARG A 23 -5.59 -12.91 -6.39
N LEU A 24 -5.68 -12.13 -7.46
CA LEU A 24 -5.49 -10.68 -7.44
C LEU A 24 -6.57 -9.96 -6.62
N MET A 25 -7.85 -10.20 -6.93
CA MET A 25 -8.97 -9.46 -6.35
C MET A 25 -10.15 -10.38 -6.02
N SER A 26 -10.90 -10.11 -4.95
CA SER A 26 -12.15 -10.81 -4.68
C SER A 26 -13.28 -10.32 -5.59
N PRO A 27 -14.40 -11.06 -5.70
CA PRO A 27 -15.59 -10.58 -6.39
C PRO A 27 -16.04 -9.19 -5.90
N LEU A 28 -15.91 -8.89 -4.61
CA LEU A 28 -16.28 -7.59 -4.06
C LEU A 28 -15.34 -6.47 -4.54
N SER A 29 -14.03 -6.74 -4.60
CA SER A 29 -13.06 -5.81 -5.22
C SER A 29 -13.42 -5.52 -6.68
N TRP A 30 -13.87 -6.51 -7.44
CA TRP A 30 -14.32 -6.32 -8.82
C TRP A 30 -15.61 -5.49 -8.90
N VAL A 31 -16.53 -5.65 -7.96
CA VAL A 31 -17.73 -4.80 -7.86
C VAL A 31 -17.34 -3.35 -7.55
N ILE A 32 -16.46 -3.13 -6.56
CA ILE A 32 -15.94 -1.80 -6.23
C ILE A 32 -15.24 -1.19 -7.45
N PHE A 33 -14.44 -1.98 -8.17
CA PHE A 33 -13.83 -1.55 -9.42
C PHE A 33 -14.86 -1.14 -10.48
N GLY A 34 -15.92 -1.93 -10.69
CA GLY A 34 -17.01 -1.58 -11.59
C GLY A 34 -17.72 -0.28 -11.18
N LEU A 35 -18.00 -0.11 -9.89
CA LEU A 35 -18.59 1.12 -9.35
C LEU A 35 -17.66 2.32 -9.53
N THR A 36 -16.36 2.16 -9.24
CA THR A 36 -15.33 3.16 -9.50
C THR A 36 -15.25 3.51 -10.98
N ALA A 37 -15.31 2.54 -11.87
CA ALA A 37 -15.29 2.77 -13.31
C ALA A 37 -16.49 3.60 -13.78
N VAL A 38 -17.70 3.27 -13.30
CA VAL A 38 -18.92 4.06 -13.58
C VAL A 38 -18.79 5.47 -13.00
N LEU A 39 -18.28 5.60 -11.77
CA LEU A 39 -18.04 6.89 -11.14
C LEU A 39 -17.00 7.70 -11.90
N VAL A 40 -15.90 7.12 -12.37
CA VAL A 40 -14.85 7.80 -13.15
C VAL A 40 -15.37 8.28 -14.50
N VAL A 41 -16.24 7.52 -15.16
CA VAL A 41 -16.91 7.97 -16.38
C VAL A 41 -17.87 9.12 -16.08
N SER A 42 -18.53 9.09 -14.92
CA SER A 42 -19.58 10.04 -14.53
C SER A 42 -19.05 11.28 -13.78
N LEU A 43 -17.87 11.22 -13.18
CA LEU A 43 -17.31 12.27 -12.33
C LEU A 43 -16.89 13.50 -13.14
N PRO A 44 -16.25 13.37 -14.32
CA PRO A 44 -16.04 14.50 -15.22
C PRO A 44 -17.37 15.17 -15.61
N TRP A 45 -18.45 14.40 -15.82
CA TRP A 45 -19.79 14.98 -16.01
C TRP A 45 -20.25 15.75 -14.77
N PHE A 46 -20.11 15.17 -13.57
CA PHE A 46 -20.53 15.79 -12.33
C PHE A 46 -19.75 17.09 -12.02
N VAL A 47 -18.44 17.07 -12.22
CA VAL A 47 -17.55 18.23 -12.08
C VAL A 47 -18.00 19.33 -13.04
N VAL A 48 -18.21 19.00 -14.31
CA VAL A 48 -18.53 19.97 -15.36
C VAL A 48 -19.98 20.49 -15.30
N THR A 49 -20.91 19.75 -14.67
CA THR A 49 -22.33 20.11 -14.60
C THR A 49 -22.79 20.68 -13.26
N VAL A 50 -22.14 20.30 -12.15
CA VAL A 50 -22.57 20.64 -10.78
C VAL A 50 -21.53 21.53 -10.06
N ALA A 51 -20.28 21.62 -10.53
CA ALA A 51 -19.22 22.35 -9.83
C ALA A 51 -19.23 23.88 -10.03
N GLN A 52 -20.37 24.53 -9.81
CA GLN A 52 -20.31 25.91 -9.30
C GLN A 52 -19.84 25.95 -7.83
N VAL A 53 -19.71 24.80 -7.14
CA VAL A 53 -19.59 24.76 -5.67
C VAL A 53 -18.17 24.49 -5.13
N ASN A 54 -17.34 23.62 -5.72
CA ASN A 54 -15.91 23.50 -5.37
C ASN A 54 -15.14 22.60 -6.35
N PHE A 55 -14.48 23.18 -7.35
CA PHE A 55 -13.77 22.43 -8.38
C PHE A 55 -12.56 21.65 -7.83
N ASN A 56 -11.90 22.16 -6.79
CA ASN A 56 -10.72 21.52 -6.20
C ASN A 56 -11.05 20.14 -5.63
N LEU A 57 -12.14 20.03 -4.86
CA LEU A 57 -12.56 18.74 -4.30
C LEU A 57 -12.91 17.74 -5.40
N ALA A 58 -13.59 18.20 -6.44
CA ALA A 58 -14.03 17.37 -7.55
C ALA A 58 -12.84 16.87 -8.41
N GLY A 59 -11.83 17.71 -8.63
CA GLY A 59 -10.58 17.35 -9.29
C GLY A 59 -9.77 16.30 -8.52
N TRP A 60 -9.71 16.41 -7.19
CA TRP A 60 -9.08 15.39 -6.34
C TRP A 60 -9.80 14.04 -6.40
N LEU A 61 -11.14 14.03 -6.46
CA LEU A 61 -11.91 12.79 -6.65
C LEU A 61 -11.56 12.09 -7.97
N VAL A 62 -11.30 12.86 -9.03
CA VAL A 62 -10.84 12.31 -10.31
C VAL A 62 -9.42 11.76 -10.17
N ILE A 63 -8.47 12.51 -9.61
CA ILE A 63 -7.07 12.07 -9.45
C ILE A 63 -6.94 10.81 -8.60
N LEU A 64 -7.75 10.69 -7.55
CA LEU A 64 -7.70 9.58 -6.59
C LEU A 64 -8.60 8.40 -6.97
N ALA A 65 -9.25 8.42 -8.14
CA ALA A 65 -10.32 7.49 -8.42
C ALA A 65 -9.89 6.01 -8.44
N ALA A 66 -8.66 5.71 -8.83
CA ALA A 66 -8.14 4.34 -8.81
C ALA A 66 -7.74 3.85 -7.40
N ALA A 67 -7.60 4.76 -6.42
CA ALA A 67 -7.10 4.44 -5.09
C ALA A 67 -8.04 3.54 -4.26
N PRO A 68 -9.36 3.75 -4.20
CA PRO A 68 -10.26 2.92 -3.39
C PRO A 68 -10.24 1.43 -3.76
N VAL A 69 -10.12 1.12 -5.05
CA VAL A 69 -10.10 -0.27 -5.54
C VAL A 69 -8.84 -0.98 -5.04
N THR A 70 -7.67 -0.36 -5.24
CA THR A 70 -6.39 -0.92 -4.79
C THR A 70 -6.33 -0.97 -3.27
N ALA A 71 -6.79 0.08 -2.58
CA ALA A 71 -6.90 0.13 -1.13
C ALA A 71 -7.69 -1.06 -0.58
N TRP A 72 -8.88 -1.31 -1.15
CA TRP A 72 -9.72 -2.42 -0.75
C TRP A 72 -9.09 -3.77 -1.05
N ALA A 73 -8.54 -3.96 -2.26
CA ALA A 73 -7.84 -5.20 -2.63
C ALA A 73 -6.66 -5.50 -1.69
N VAL A 74 -5.93 -4.48 -1.27
CA VAL A 74 -4.84 -4.63 -0.29
C VAL A 74 -5.38 -5.03 1.08
N LEU A 75 -6.44 -4.38 1.58
CA LEU A 75 -7.09 -4.75 2.85
C LEU A 75 -7.57 -6.20 2.85
N GLU A 76 -8.05 -6.71 1.71
CA GLU A 76 -8.49 -8.09 1.58
C GLU A 76 -7.42 -9.11 1.99
N SER A 77 -6.14 -8.75 1.95
CA SER A 77 -5.05 -9.64 2.37
C SER A 77 -5.16 -10.10 3.82
N LEU A 78 -5.86 -9.35 4.68
CA LEU A 78 -6.10 -9.70 6.08
C LEU A 78 -7.00 -10.95 6.24
N TRP A 79 -8.05 -11.06 5.42
CA TRP A 79 -8.99 -12.19 5.47
C TRP A 79 -8.86 -13.16 4.29
N ARG A 80 -8.12 -12.76 3.25
CA ARG A 80 -7.89 -13.53 2.02
C ARG A 80 -6.38 -13.69 1.74
N PRO A 81 -5.65 -14.35 2.65
CA PRO A 81 -4.22 -14.58 2.47
C PRO A 81 -3.97 -15.58 1.35
N ASP A 82 -2.87 -15.34 0.65
CA ASP A 82 -2.36 -16.22 -0.39
C ASP A 82 -1.35 -17.21 0.21
N LYS A 83 -1.40 -18.46 -0.22
CA LYS A 83 -0.54 -19.53 0.32
C LYS A 83 0.94 -19.30 0.03
N GLU A 84 1.26 -18.75 -1.15
CA GLU A 84 2.64 -18.56 -1.58
C GLU A 84 3.19 -17.21 -1.09
N SER A 85 2.38 -16.15 -1.19
CA SER A 85 2.81 -14.78 -0.82
C SER A 85 2.56 -14.42 0.65
N GLY A 86 1.78 -15.20 1.41
CA GLY A 86 1.40 -14.86 2.77
C GLY A 86 0.46 -13.65 2.86
N VAL A 87 0.28 -13.07 4.05
CA VAL A 87 -0.60 -11.89 4.24
C VAL A 87 0.06 -10.63 3.69
N VAL A 88 1.27 -10.30 4.17
CA VAL A 88 1.95 -9.03 3.81
C VAL A 88 2.46 -9.07 2.38
N GLY A 89 2.99 -10.20 1.91
CA GLY A 89 3.43 -10.32 0.52
C GLY A 89 2.26 -10.21 -0.45
N ALA A 90 1.10 -10.79 -0.15
CA ALA A 90 -0.11 -10.59 -0.96
C ALA A 90 -0.56 -9.12 -0.96
N ALA A 91 -0.46 -8.42 0.17
CA ALA A 91 -0.79 -6.99 0.26
C ALA A 91 0.13 -6.14 -0.64
N VAL A 92 1.45 -6.35 -0.58
CA VAL A 92 2.41 -5.65 -1.44
C VAL A 92 2.18 -6.00 -2.92
N GLN A 93 1.96 -7.28 -3.23
CA GLN A 93 1.69 -7.72 -4.60
C GLN A 93 0.42 -7.07 -5.15
N ARG A 94 -0.66 -7.00 -4.37
CA ARG A 94 -1.90 -6.32 -4.80
C ARG A 94 -1.68 -4.83 -4.98
N ALA A 95 -0.95 -4.17 -4.08
CA ALA A 95 -0.60 -2.75 -4.22
C ALA A 95 0.13 -2.46 -5.54
N CYS A 96 1.03 -3.35 -5.95
CA CYS A 96 1.80 -3.19 -7.19
C CYS A 96 1.01 -3.61 -8.44
N VAL A 97 0.25 -4.71 -8.39
CA VAL A 97 -0.34 -5.35 -9.58
C VAL A 97 -1.74 -4.83 -9.91
N VAL A 98 -2.57 -4.51 -8.92
CA VAL A 98 -3.94 -4.03 -9.16
C VAL A 98 -3.96 -2.78 -10.06
N PRO A 99 -3.10 -1.76 -9.86
CA PRO A 99 -3.06 -0.59 -10.74
C PRO A 99 -2.80 -0.94 -12.22
N PHE A 100 -1.95 -1.93 -12.51
CA PHE A 100 -1.70 -2.35 -13.90
C PHE A 100 -2.92 -2.99 -14.57
N VAL A 101 -3.87 -3.50 -13.80
CA VAL A 101 -5.10 -4.12 -14.32
C VAL A 101 -6.23 -3.11 -14.40
N THR A 102 -6.37 -2.25 -13.39
CA THR A 102 -7.52 -1.34 -13.27
C THR A 102 -7.32 -0.04 -14.05
N VAL A 103 -6.12 0.54 -14.04
CA VAL A 103 -5.85 1.83 -14.71
C VAL A 103 -6.09 1.77 -16.22
N PRO A 104 -5.62 0.76 -16.99
CA PRO A 104 -5.86 0.72 -18.43
C PRO A 104 -7.35 0.74 -18.80
N VAL A 105 -8.19 0.09 -18.00
CA VAL A 105 -9.64 0.10 -18.20
C VAL A 105 -10.22 1.48 -17.90
N LEU A 106 -9.79 2.14 -16.82
CA LEU A 106 -10.22 3.51 -16.51
C LEU A 106 -9.80 4.50 -17.62
N VAL A 107 -8.61 4.31 -18.20
CA VAL A 107 -8.11 5.10 -19.33
C VAL A 107 -8.98 4.89 -20.57
N LEU A 108 -9.28 3.64 -20.93
CA LEU A 108 -10.14 3.32 -22.07
C LEU A 108 -11.53 3.95 -21.92
N LEU A 109 -12.13 3.85 -20.72
CA LEU A 109 -13.44 4.42 -20.43
C LEU A 109 -13.42 5.95 -20.49
N SER A 110 -12.37 6.58 -19.98
CA SER A 110 -12.22 8.04 -19.99
C SER A 110 -11.94 8.58 -21.37
N PHE A 111 -11.18 7.83 -22.18
CA PHE A 111 -10.98 8.12 -23.59
C PHE A 111 -12.29 7.97 -24.38
N ALA A 112 -13.06 6.90 -24.16
CA ALA A 112 -14.36 6.73 -24.81
C ALA A 112 -15.32 7.88 -24.45
N ALA A 113 -15.31 8.32 -23.19
CA ALA A 113 -16.08 9.49 -22.76
C ALA A 113 -15.61 10.78 -23.46
N SER A 114 -14.30 11.01 -23.60
CA SER A 114 -13.80 12.26 -24.17
C SER A 114 -14.04 12.45 -25.67
N VAL A 115 -14.30 11.36 -26.39
CA VAL A 115 -14.68 11.40 -27.82
C VAL A 115 -16.09 11.97 -28.00
N VAL A 116 -16.94 11.95 -26.97
CA VAL A 116 -18.29 12.52 -27.04
C VAL A 116 -18.22 14.05 -27.16
N PRO A 117 -18.72 14.66 -28.25
CA PRO A 117 -18.56 16.10 -28.50
C PRO A 117 -19.09 16.99 -27.38
N ALA A 118 -20.21 16.61 -26.75
CA ALA A 118 -20.80 17.35 -25.65
C ALA A 118 -19.88 17.42 -24.41
N ILE A 119 -19.10 16.36 -24.14
CA ILE A 119 -18.13 16.34 -23.03
C ILE A 119 -16.96 17.27 -23.37
N ARG A 120 -16.41 17.11 -24.58
CA ARG A 120 -15.25 17.87 -25.02
C ARG A 120 -15.51 19.37 -25.03
N GLN A 121 -16.60 19.80 -25.65
CA GLN A 121 -16.97 21.21 -25.73
C GLN A 121 -17.18 21.82 -24.36
N ARG A 122 -17.86 21.10 -23.45
CA ARG A 122 -18.07 21.60 -22.10
C ARG A 122 -16.77 21.74 -21.30
N PHE A 123 -15.86 20.76 -21.40
CA PHE A 123 -14.55 20.81 -20.74
C PHE A 123 -13.73 22.01 -21.24
N GLU A 124 -13.69 22.21 -22.56
CA GLU A 124 -12.93 23.30 -23.19
C GLU A 124 -13.56 24.69 -22.93
N SER A 125 -14.88 24.77 -22.79
CA SER A 125 -15.60 26.02 -22.49
C SER A 125 -15.61 26.40 -21.01
N HIS A 126 -15.18 25.51 -20.12
CA HIS A 126 -15.26 25.75 -18.68
C HIS A 126 -14.10 26.66 -18.25
N PRO A 127 -14.38 27.78 -17.55
CA PRO A 127 -13.32 28.58 -16.94
C PRO A 127 -12.71 27.79 -15.79
N TRP A 128 -11.40 27.55 -15.85
CA TRP A 128 -10.69 26.85 -14.79
C TRP A 128 -10.38 27.85 -13.68
N PRO A 129 -10.44 27.44 -12.39
CA PRO A 129 -10.00 28.31 -11.33
C PRO A 129 -8.54 28.69 -11.57
N THR A 130 -8.30 29.97 -11.87
CA THR A 130 -6.95 30.56 -11.83
C THR A 130 -6.47 30.46 -10.39
N ASN A 131 -5.21 30.09 -10.20
CA ASN A 131 -4.52 29.67 -8.95
C ASN A 131 -4.58 30.65 -7.73
N GLN A 132 -5.69 31.36 -7.52
CA GLN A 132 -5.84 32.44 -6.54
C GLN A 132 -6.29 31.98 -5.15
N TYR A 133 -6.61 30.70 -4.96
CA TYR A 133 -6.86 30.16 -3.62
C TYR A 133 -5.57 29.60 -3.01
N GLU A 134 -4.88 30.52 -2.34
CA GLU A 134 -3.68 30.39 -1.51
C GLU A 134 -3.78 29.24 -0.50
N SER A 135 -3.15 28.12 -0.85
CA SER A 135 -2.37 27.33 0.10
C SER A 135 -1.30 26.58 -0.70
N GLU A 136 -0.11 26.42 -0.16
CA GLU A 136 1.03 25.78 -0.83
C GLU A 136 0.72 24.34 -1.32
N TRP A 137 -0.36 23.73 -0.81
CA TRP A 137 -0.88 22.43 -1.25
C TRP A 137 -1.89 22.52 -2.41
N THR A 138 -2.67 23.61 -2.52
CA THR A 138 -3.64 23.85 -3.61
C THR A 138 -3.03 24.52 -4.83
N ASN A 139 -1.81 25.05 -4.74
CA ASN A 139 -0.97 25.44 -5.88
C ASN A 139 -0.36 24.25 -6.65
N SER A 140 -0.91 23.05 -6.45
CA SER A 140 -0.46 21.86 -7.15
C SER A 140 -0.83 21.98 -8.64
N SER A 141 0.18 22.06 -9.49
CA SER A 141 0.14 21.99 -10.98
C SER A 141 -0.47 20.69 -11.54
N ILE A 142 -1.17 19.95 -10.69
CA ILE A 142 -1.74 18.62 -10.90
C ILE A 142 -3.20 18.75 -11.37
N LEU A 143 -3.87 19.88 -11.12
CA LEU A 143 -5.20 20.16 -11.66
C LEU A 143 -5.12 20.95 -12.98
N PRO A 144 -6.11 20.82 -13.88
CA PRO A 144 -6.10 21.57 -15.14
C PRO A 144 -6.25 23.07 -14.87
N THR A 145 -5.51 23.88 -15.62
CA THR A 145 -5.61 25.35 -15.63
C THR A 145 -6.21 25.85 -16.94
N ASP A 146 -6.51 27.15 -17.02
CA ASP A 146 -7.02 27.76 -18.24
C ASP A 146 -6.14 27.44 -19.45
N GLY A 147 -6.76 27.02 -20.55
CA GLY A 147 -6.08 26.57 -21.77
C GLY A 147 -5.63 25.10 -21.77
N THR A 148 -5.86 24.34 -20.69
CA THR A 148 -5.56 22.90 -20.69
C THR A 148 -6.50 22.16 -21.65
N SER A 149 -5.93 21.47 -22.63
CA SER A 149 -6.72 20.62 -23.53
C SER A 149 -7.22 19.37 -22.80
N ILE A 150 -8.40 18.87 -23.18
CA ILE A 150 -8.91 17.60 -22.65
C ILE A 150 -7.94 16.44 -22.89
N MET A 151 -7.20 16.48 -24.01
CA MET A 151 -6.24 15.42 -24.38
C MET A 151 -4.99 15.45 -23.49
N SER A 152 -4.46 16.63 -23.17
CA SER A 152 -3.36 16.75 -22.20
C SER A 152 -3.79 16.28 -20.81
N TRP A 153 -5.03 16.55 -20.42
CA TRP A 153 -5.56 16.05 -19.15
C TRP A 153 -5.67 14.53 -19.13
N LEU A 154 -6.22 13.92 -20.18
CA LEU A 154 -6.33 12.46 -20.32
C LEU A 154 -4.97 11.77 -20.41
N ALA A 155 -3.94 12.42 -20.95
CA ALA A 155 -2.59 11.89 -20.97
C ALA A 155 -1.96 11.85 -19.56
N PHE A 156 -2.35 12.78 -18.69
CA PHE A 156 -1.88 12.85 -17.31
C PHE A 156 -2.59 11.85 -16.37
N LEU A 157 -3.91 11.67 -16.52
CA LEU A 157 -4.71 10.80 -15.65
C LEU A 157 -4.19 9.37 -15.44
N PRO A 158 -3.67 8.64 -16.45
CA PRO A 158 -3.08 7.32 -16.24
C PRO A 158 -1.96 7.33 -15.20
N ILE A 159 -1.09 8.35 -15.25
CA ILE A 159 0.03 8.52 -14.32
C ILE A 159 -0.52 8.80 -12.92
N ALA A 160 -1.45 9.76 -12.82
CA ALA A 160 -2.08 10.15 -11.55
C ALA A 160 -2.81 8.97 -10.88
N TRP A 161 -3.60 8.21 -11.64
CA TRP A 161 -4.29 7.01 -11.15
C TRP A 161 -3.34 5.90 -10.74
N PHE A 162 -2.31 5.66 -11.54
CA PHE A 162 -1.34 4.62 -11.23
C PHE A 162 -0.62 4.93 -9.91
N PHE A 163 -0.08 6.14 -9.77
CA PHE A 163 0.64 6.54 -8.57
C PHE A 163 -0.28 6.67 -7.36
N SER A 164 -1.47 7.25 -7.49
CA SER A 164 -2.42 7.33 -6.36
C SER A 164 -2.84 5.95 -5.87
N ALA A 165 -3.12 5.01 -6.79
CA ALA A 165 -3.47 3.65 -6.46
C ALA A 165 -2.31 2.88 -5.82
N LEU A 166 -1.10 3.00 -6.38
CA LEU A 166 0.11 2.38 -5.83
C LEU A 166 0.39 2.92 -4.42
N MET A 167 0.35 4.24 -4.23
CA MET A 167 0.59 4.89 -2.94
C MET A 167 -0.46 4.51 -1.90
N ALA A 168 -1.75 4.53 -2.26
CA ALA A 168 -2.81 4.10 -1.36
C ALA A 168 -2.65 2.63 -0.95
N GLY A 169 -2.34 1.76 -1.93
CA GLY A 169 -2.10 0.34 -1.67
C GLY A 169 -0.91 0.10 -0.76
N LEU A 170 0.24 0.71 -1.04
CA LEU A 170 1.44 0.57 -0.21
C LEU A 170 1.23 1.17 1.19
N ALA A 171 0.59 2.33 1.29
CA ALA A 171 0.26 2.96 2.57
C ALA A 171 -0.60 2.02 3.44
N ILE A 172 -1.65 1.42 2.87
CA ILE A 172 -2.49 0.48 3.60
C ILE A 172 -1.74 -0.81 3.96
N ALA A 173 -0.92 -1.34 3.05
CA ALA A 173 -0.12 -2.53 3.33
C ALA A 173 0.80 -2.32 4.55
N VAL A 174 1.40 -1.14 4.63
CA VAL A 174 2.40 -0.79 5.65
C VAL A 174 1.77 -0.27 6.95
N VAL A 175 0.73 0.56 6.88
CA VAL A 175 0.10 1.22 8.04
C VAL A 175 -1.02 0.38 8.65
N VAL A 176 -1.67 -0.49 7.87
CA VAL A 176 -2.81 -1.29 8.34
C VAL A 176 -2.48 -2.77 8.33
N VAL A 177 -2.17 -3.35 7.16
CA VAL A 177 -2.09 -4.80 7.01
C VAL A 177 -0.95 -5.40 7.83
N ALA A 178 0.26 -4.85 7.71
CA ALA A 178 1.41 -5.34 8.46
C ALA A 178 1.23 -5.19 9.98
N PRO A 179 0.81 -4.02 10.52
CA PRO A 179 0.53 -3.87 11.95
C PRO A 179 -0.55 -4.81 12.49
N VAL A 180 -1.69 -4.92 11.82
CA VAL A 180 -2.78 -5.82 12.24
C VAL A 180 -2.28 -7.26 12.24
N SER A 181 -1.54 -7.67 11.21
CA SER A 181 -0.99 -9.02 11.12
C SER A 181 0.03 -9.31 12.22
N ALA A 182 0.89 -8.35 12.54
CA ALA A 182 1.92 -8.46 13.57
C ALA A 182 1.35 -8.51 15.00
N LEU A 183 0.30 -7.75 15.28
CA LEU A 183 -0.32 -7.69 16.61
C LEU A 183 -1.25 -8.87 16.87
N PHE A 184 -2.16 -9.15 15.93
CA PHE A 184 -3.26 -10.10 16.13
C PHE A 184 -2.98 -11.50 15.60
N THR A 185 -2.08 -11.66 14.63
CA THR A 185 -1.72 -12.97 14.05
C THR A 185 -0.20 -13.15 13.91
N PRO A 186 0.58 -12.97 14.99
CA PRO A 186 2.04 -12.99 14.91
C PRO A 186 2.60 -14.31 14.37
N GLU A 187 1.92 -15.44 14.61
CA GLU A 187 2.40 -16.75 14.16
C GLU A 187 2.32 -16.91 12.65
N ARG A 188 1.31 -16.30 12.00
CA ARG A 188 1.24 -16.24 10.53
C ARG A 188 2.39 -15.43 9.99
N PHE A 189 2.63 -14.27 10.60
CA PHE A 189 3.72 -13.38 10.22
C PHE A 189 5.10 -14.05 10.36
N ILE A 190 5.33 -14.80 11.44
CA ILE A 190 6.54 -15.61 11.66
C ILE A 190 6.72 -16.65 10.55
N GLN A 191 5.65 -17.37 10.18
CA GLN A 191 5.69 -18.38 9.14
C GLN A 191 5.90 -17.79 7.73
N ASP A 192 5.24 -16.69 7.43
CA ASP A 192 5.35 -15.99 6.15
C ASP A 192 6.78 -15.43 5.97
N ASN A 193 7.42 -14.96 7.05
CA ASN A 193 8.79 -14.44 7.03
C ASN A 193 9.89 -15.49 7.24
N LYS A 194 9.51 -16.79 7.27
CA LYS A 194 10.42 -17.93 7.50
C LYS A 194 11.29 -17.76 8.75
N MET A 195 10.69 -17.24 9.81
CA MET A 195 11.31 -17.23 11.13
C MET A 195 11.23 -18.63 11.75
N SER A 196 12.16 -18.93 12.65
CA SER A 196 12.22 -20.21 13.38
C SER A 196 10.89 -20.49 14.10
N ALA A 197 10.33 -21.67 13.85
CA ALA A 197 9.10 -22.15 14.50
C ALA A 197 9.38 -23.01 15.74
N LYS A 198 10.65 -23.11 16.19
CA LYS A 198 11.00 -23.84 17.42
C LYS A 198 10.28 -23.23 18.62
N ALA A 199 9.86 -24.07 19.57
CA ALA A 199 9.12 -23.62 20.75
C ALA A 199 9.90 -22.58 21.57
N GLU A 200 11.23 -22.72 21.62
CA GLU A 200 12.16 -21.84 22.32
C GLU A 200 12.25 -20.44 21.69
N ASP A 201 12.17 -20.35 20.36
CA ASP A 201 12.30 -19.09 19.61
C ASP A 201 10.97 -18.35 19.47
N ARG A 202 9.85 -19.05 19.63
CA ARG A 202 8.50 -18.54 19.35
C ARG A 202 8.18 -17.26 20.12
N ARG A 203 8.54 -17.21 21.41
CA ARG A 203 8.30 -16.02 22.25
C ARG A 203 9.12 -14.82 21.77
N ARG A 204 10.40 -15.04 21.44
CA ARG A 204 11.31 -13.98 20.95
C ARG A 204 10.85 -13.45 19.58
N ASN A 205 10.52 -14.36 18.67
CA ASN A 205 10.00 -14.01 17.34
C ASN A 205 8.66 -13.26 17.43
N THR A 206 7.78 -13.65 18.35
CA THR A 206 6.51 -12.93 18.56
C THR A 206 6.74 -11.50 19.03
N VAL A 207 7.67 -11.29 19.97
CA VAL A 207 8.03 -9.95 20.46
C VAL A 207 8.67 -9.11 19.35
N ALA A 208 9.60 -9.70 18.58
CA ALA A 208 10.24 -9.03 17.46
C ALA A 208 9.23 -8.60 16.38
N VAL A 209 8.30 -9.49 16.02
CA VAL A 209 7.23 -9.19 15.05
C VAL A 209 6.32 -8.08 15.56
N ARG A 210 5.91 -8.10 16.83
CA ARG A 210 5.08 -7.02 17.39
C ARG A 210 5.83 -5.69 17.43
N ALA A 211 7.13 -5.70 17.68
CA ALA A 211 7.94 -4.49 17.64
C ALA A 211 8.02 -3.87 16.24
N MET A 212 7.84 -4.65 15.15
CA MET A 212 7.82 -4.11 13.78
C MET A 212 6.71 -3.08 13.56
N VAL A 213 5.63 -3.11 14.36
CA VAL A 213 4.54 -2.12 14.28
C VAL A 213 5.04 -0.70 14.55
N PHE A 214 6.11 -0.53 15.33
CA PHE A 214 6.65 0.78 15.65
C PHE A 214 7.53 1.37 14.54
N ILE A 215 8.02 0.56 13.59
CA ILE A 215 8.91 1.03 12.52
C ILE A 215 8.22 2.13 11.71
N VAL A 216 6.97 1.91 11.32
CA VAL A 216 6.24 2.81 10.42
C VAL A 216 5.94 4.16 11.10
N PRO A 217 5.29 4.23 12.28
CA PRO A 217 5.09 5.49 12.97
C PRO A 217 6.40 6.26 13.23
N LEU A 218 7.46 5.56 13.65
CA LEU A 218 8.75 6.21 13.93
C LEU A 218 9.41 6.74 12.65
N ALA A 219 9.32 6.02 11.53
CA ALA A 219 9.81 6.49 10.24
C ALA A 219 9.07 7.77 9.80
N PHE A 220 7.74 7.78 9.86
CA PHE A 220 6.93 8.96 9.52
C PHE A 220 7.19 10.14 10.47
N LEU A 221 7.26 9.91 11.78
CA LEU A 221 7.59 10.95 12.76
C LEU A 221 8.99 11.53 12.50
N SER A 222 9.99 10.68 12.24
CA SER A 222 11.35 11.13 11.99
C SER A 222 11.49 11.94 10.69
N SER A 223 10.76 11.57 9.63
CA SER A 223 10.79 12.27 8.34
C SER A 223 9.92 13.51 8.32
N GLY A 224 8.68 13.44 8.82
CA GLY A 224 7.72 14.55 8.80
C GLY A 224 8.19 15.74 9.64
N VAL A 225 8.81 15.48 10.78
CA VAL A 225 9.34 16.52 11.66
C VAL A 225 10.59 17.19 11.10
N LYS A 226 11.41 16.46 10.32
CA LYS A 226 12.58 17.03 9.62
C LYS A 226 12.19 17.99 8.49
N VAL A 227 11.03 17.77 7.86
CA VAL A 227 10.52 18.62 6.78
C VAL A 227 9.84 19.88 7.33
N ALA A 228 9.24 19.80 8.52
CA ALA A 228 8.41 20.88 9.05
C ALA A 228 9.21 22.07 9.62
N GLU A 229 10.24 21.87 10.45
CA GLU A 229 10.91 22.99 11.14
C GLU A 229 12.36 22.67 11.57
N GLN A 230 13.36 23.20 10.86
CA GLN A 230 14.74 23.23 11.37
C GLN A 230 14.86 24.35 12.42
N GLY A 231 15.23 23.98 13.66
CA GLY A 231 15.52 24.95 14.74
C GLY A 231 14.47 25.07 15.85
N SER A 232 13.33 24.39 15.75
CA SER A 232 12.33 24.35 16.82
C SER A 232 12.48 23.13 17.74
N GLY A 233 11.81 23.13 18.90
CA GLY A 233 11.78 21.96 19.81
C GLY A 233 11.24 20.69 19.15
N TRP A 234 10.46 20.83 18.06
CA TRP A 234 9.98 19.70 17.27
C TRP A 234 11.13 18.95 16.61
N TRP A 235 12.18 19.63 16.14
CA TRP A 235 13.36 18.97 15.57
C TRP A 235 13.90 17.85 16.47
N TRP A 236 13.96 18.08 17.79
CA TRP A 236 14.43 17.09 18.76
C TRP A 236 13.48 15.89 18.89
N ILE A 237 12.17 16.08 18.70
CA ILE A 237 11.21 14.98 18.61
C ILE A 237 11.50 14.12 17.37
N GLY A 238 11.83 14.74 16.23
CA GLY A 238 12.23 14.04 15.01
C GLY A 238 13.52 13.24 15.18
N VAL A 239 14.52 13.83 15.86
CA VAL A 239 15.77 13.15 16.22
C VAL A 239 15.51 11.99 17.19
N ALA A 240 14.70 12.20 18.22
CA ALA A 240 14.33 11.14 19.17
C ALA A 240 13.57 10.00 18.49
N ALA A 241 12.66 10.31 17.56
CA ALA A 241 11.97 9.31 16.75
C ALA A 241 12.93 8.52 15.86
N LEU A 242 13.94 9.17 15.28
CA LEU A 242 15.00 8.50 14.51
C LEU A 242 15.84 7.57 15.38
N VAL A 243 16.25 8.01 16.57
CA VAL A 243 16.98 7.17 17.54
C VAL A 243 16.11 5.97 17.96
N GLY A 244 14.83 6.22 18.24
CA GLY A 244 13.85 5.17 18.52
C GLY A 244 13.71 4.18 17.38
N LEU A 245 13.67 4.66 16.13
CA LEU A 245 13.61 3.81 14.93
C LEU A 245 14.82 2.89 14.86
N VAL A 246 16.03 3.45 15.00
CA VAL A 246 17.28 2.67 14.99
C VAL A 246 17.28 1.65 16.14
N ALA A 247 16.86 2.04 17.34
CA ALA A 247 16.78 1.15 18.49
C ALA A 247 15.79 0.00 18.28
N VAL A 248 14.61 0.27 17.72
CA VAL A 248 13.60 -0.76 17.38
C VAL A 248 14.12 -1.70 16.30
N VAL A 249 14.73 -1.18 15.24
CA VAL A 249 15.32 -1.99 14.16
C VAL A 249 16.43 -2.88 14.71
N TYR A 250 17.33 -2.32 15.53
CA TYR A 250 18.39 -3.09 16.20
C TYR A 250 17.81 -4.16 17.13
N PHE A 251 16.82 -3.81 17.94
CA PHE A 251 16.15 -4.76 18.84
C PHE A 251 15.54 -5.92 18.06
N ILE A 252 14.80 -5.65 16.99
CA ILE A 252 14.21 -6.67 16.11
C ILE A 252 15.32 -7.53 15.50
N TRP A 253 16.38 -6.90 14.99
CA TRP A 253 17.50 -7.60 14.40
C TRP A 253 18.20 -8.55 15.38
N ALA A 254 18.42 -8.13 16.63
CA ALA A 254 19.07 -8.93 17.66
C ALA A 254 18.15 -10.04 18.24
N THR A 255 16.84 -9.82 18.27
CA THR A 255 15.87 -10.75 18.89
C THR A 255 15.25 -11.75 17.92
N GLN A 256 15.13 -11.41 16.63
CA GLN A 256 14.56 -12.34 15.64
C GLN A 256 15.44 -13.59 15.50
N ARG A 257 14.82 -14.72 15.20
CA ARG A 257 15.46 -16.01 14.93
C ARG A 257 14.93 -16.55 13.62
N VAL A 258 15.82 -16.74 12.68
CA VAL A 258 15.52 -17.10 11.29
C VAL A 258 15.69 -18.60 11.07
N ASP A 259 14.83 -19.21 10.25
CA ASP A 259 15.08 -20.55 9.74
C ASP A 259 15.96 -20.48 8.48
N HIS A 260 17.28 -20.58 8.68
CA HIS A 260 18.28 -20.56 7.60
C HIS A 260 18.12 -21.69 6.59
N LYS A 261 17.67 -22.86 7.03
CA LYS A 261 17.44 -24.01 6.12
C LYS A 261 16.25 -23.72 5.21
N ALA A 262 15.17 -23.14 5.75
CA ALA A 262 14.02 -22.75 4.96
C ALA A 262 14.35 -21.61 3.97
N ARG A 263 15.15 -20.62 4.38
CA ARG A 263 15.59 -19.53 3.48
C ARG A 263 16.51 -20.00 2.36
N ALA A 264 17.48 -20.87 2.67
CA ALA A 264 18.40 -21.43 1.69
C ALA A 264 17.68 -22.19 0.57
N LYS A 265 16.60 -22.91 0.89
CA LYS A 265 15.78 -23.63 -0.09
C LYS A 265 15.07 -22.71 -1.10
N MET A 266 14.86 -21.44 -0.77
CA MET A 266 14.19 -20.48 -1.64
C MET A 266 15.16 -19.65 -2.50
N GLY A 267 16.47 -19.89 -2.40
CA GLY A 267 17.47 -19.03 -3.05
C GLY A 267 17.42 -17.58 -2.58
N ALA A 268 16.78 -17.32 -1.44
CA ALA A 268 16.56 -15.97 -0.92
C ALA A 268 17.88 -15.36 -0.45
N PHE A 269 18.03 -14.05 -0.63
CA PHE A 269 19.16 -13.29 -0.10
C PHE A 269 19.35 -13.61 1.39
N ARG A 270 20.58 -13.99 1.79
CA ARG A 270 20.90 -14.43 3.17
C ARG A 270 20.62 -13.35 4.22
N GLY A 271 20.47 -12.09 3.81
CA GLY A 271 20.19 -10.97 4.71
C GLY A 271 21.45 -10.51 5.47
N VAL A 272 21.25 -9.57 6.37
CA VAL A 272 22.31 -9.13 7.30
C VAL A 272 22.50 -10.23 8.36
N PRO A 273 23.74 -10.71 8.61
CA PRO A 273 24.02 -11.68 9.66
C PRO A 273 23.43 -11.22 10.99
N ASN A 274 22.71 -12.09 11.69
CA ASN A 274 22.16 -11.78 13.01
C ASN A 274 23.15 -12.24 14.09
N PRO A 275 23.33 -11.49 15.19
CA PRO A 275 24.24 -11.86 16.28
C PRO A 275 23.97 -13.24 16.89
N ALA A 276 22.76 -13.76 16.68
CA ALA A 276 22.33 -15.06 17.19
C ALA A 276 22.23 -16.14 16.11
N ASP A 277 22.68 -15.86 14.89
CA ASP A 277 22.84 -16.89 13.88
C ASP A 277 24.00 -17.82 14.28
N PRO A 278 23.88 -19.14 14.02
CA PRO A 278 25.02 -20.04 14.20
C PRO A 278 26.17 -19.55 13.31
N ASN A 279 27.39 -19.57 13.85
CA ASN A 279 28.56 -19.13 13.11
C ASN A 279 28.65 -19.95 11.80
N PRO A 280 28.75 -19.32 10.61
CA PRO A 280 28.86 -20.04 9.34
C PRO A 280 30.01 -21.08 9.30
N ASP A 281 31.00 -20.94 10.19
CA ASP A 281 32.11 -21.88 10.33
C ASP A 281 31.79 -23.11 11.20
N ASP A 282 30.78 -23.03 12.07
CA ASP A 282 30.31 -24.18 12.88
C ASP A 282 29.51 -25.17 12.03
N ALA A 283 28.97 -24.75 10.89
CA ALA A 283 28.24 -25.61 9.96
C ALA A 283 29.14 -26.41 8.99
N ARG A 284 30.47 -26.16 9.01
CA ARG A 284 31.46 -26.88 8.19
C ARG A 284 32.29 -27.89 8.99
N ARG A 285 32.07 -28.00 10.29
CA ARG A 285 32.63 -29.04 11.17
C ARG A 285 31.56 -30.09 11.45
#